data_AF-A0A936UGD3-F1
#
_entry.id   AF-A0A936UGD3-F1
#
_cell.length_a   1.000
_cell.length_b   1.000
_cell.length_c   1.000
_cell.angle_alpha   90.00
_cell.angle_beta   90.00
_cell.angle_gamma   90.00
#
_symmetry.space_group_name_H-M   'P 1'
#
loop_
_entity.id
_entity.type
_entity.pdbx_description
1 polymer ?
#
loop_
_entity_poly.entity_id
_entity_poly.type
_entity_poly.pdbx_seq_one_letter_code
_entity_poly.pdbx_strand_id
1 'polypeptide(L)'
;MMTAGTRVIKDQAALDALLAEYFGGAKSSWPKGSVDFARETVLAVATGQLPCGNRVRIEDIQQAAAGKLKVSYRTEQYPICVTGQFSRPVHIVVAGLAPNEVQTSEFVALADSSNVYLSTLDIGSSSGITTAQNRLITDQASFATLLQTHLARSGGISIDPASVDFSTQSVVGVFLGNTPGTPSVAANIEYLSLSSEGVLYVRAKAVTTSNASAATPVTQPFHLVRADVAPGAVKEVVFHVEPHVATAELLTGQR
;
A
#
# COMPACT_ATOMS: atom_id res chain seq x y z
N MET A 1 -1.82 -14.51 29.28
CA MET A 1 -2.23 -13.13 28.91
C MET A 1 -1.88 -12.98 27.44
N MET A 2 -2.85 -12.69 26.55
CA MET A 2 -2.56 -12.57 25.11
C MET A 2 -2.04 -11.17 24.83
N THR A 3 -0.94 -11.07 24.10
CA THR A 3 -0.11 -9.86 24.06
C THR A 3 -0.22 -9.20 22.69
N ALA A 4 -0.65 -7.93 22.67
CA ALA A 4 -0.57 -7.10 21.47
C ALA A 4 0.86 -7.09 20.92
N GLY A 5 1.00 -7.06 19.61
CA GLY A 5 2.31 -6.97 18.99
C GLY A 5 2.35 -7.47 17.56
N THR A 6 3.52 -7.26 16.97
CA THR A 6 3.86 -7.62 15.60
C THR A 6 4.91 -8.72 15.65
N ARG A 7 4.78 -9.77 14.83
CA ARG A 7 5.69 -10.91 14.86
C ARG A 7 6.08 -11.36 13.45
N VAL A 8 7.35 -11.69 13.29
CA VAL A 8 7.87 -12.51 12.18
C VAL A 8 8.06 -13.92 12.71
N ILE A 9 7.38 -14.88 12.10
CA ILE A 9 7.35 -16.27 12.49
C ILE A 9 8.10 -17.07 11.43
N LYS A 10 9.15 -17.75 11.88
CA LYS A 10 10.16 -18.39 11.03
C LYS A 10 10.16 -19.91 11.09
N ASP A 11 9.33 -20.48 11.97
CA ASP A 11 9.24 -21.92 12.16
C ASP A 11 7.84 -22.32 12.66
N GLN A 12 7.57 -23.62 12.60
CA GLN A 12 6.30 -24.21 12.98
C GLN A 12 6.00 -24.06 14.48
N ALA A 13 7.02 -24.12 15.35
CA ALA A 13 6.81 -24.05 16.79
C ALA A 13 6.33 -22.65 17.22
N ALA A 14 6.89 -21.60 16.62
CA ALA A 14 6.46 -20.23 16.83
C ALA A 14 5.06 -19.97 16.24
N LEU A 15 4.72 -20.58 15.10
CA LEU A 15 3.36 -20.52 14.55
C LEU A 15 2.36 -21.19 15.48
N ASP A 16 2.66 -22.41 15.94
CA ASP A 16 1.80 -23.16 16.86
C ASP A 16 1.60 -22.39 18.18
N ALA A 17 2.64 -21.72 18.69
CA ALA A 17 2.55 -20.86 19.86
C ALA A 17 1.62 -19.66 19.65
N LEU A 18 1.72 -18.98 18.49
CA LEU A 18 0.80 -17.89 18.15
C LEU A 18 -0.65 -18.40 18.03
N LEU A 19 -0.85 -19.53 17.36
CA LEU A 19 -2.18 -20.09 17.16
C LEU A 19 -2.80 -20.56 18.49
N ALA A 20 -1.99 -21.14 19.38
CA ALA A 20 -2.41 -21.49 20.73
C ALA A 20 -2.79 -20.24 21.54
N GLU A 21 -1.98 -19.18 21.44
CA GLU A 21 -2.24 -17.90 22.10
C GLU A 21 -3.58 -17.30 21.67
N TYR A 22 -3.87 -17.20 20.37
CA TYR A 22 -5.03 -16.46 19.87
C TYR A 22 -6.29 -17.32 19.61
N PHE A 23 -6.13 -18.61 19.36
CA PHE A 23 -7.24 -19.52 18.98
C PHE A 23 -7.42 -20.70 19.94
N GLY A 24 -6.68 -20.75 21.05
CA GLY A 24 -6.86 -21.76 22.10
C GLY A 24 -6.45 -23.18 21.67
N GLY A 25 -5.53 -23.31 20.71
CA GLY A 25 -4.83 -24.55 20.34
C GLY A 25 -5.65 -25.62 19.59
N ALA A 26 -6.99 -25.58 19.68
CA ALA A 26 -7.88 -26.60 19.10
C ALA A 26 -8.84 -26.08 18.02
N LYS A 27 -8.83 -24.76 17.72
CA LYS A 27 -9.82 -24.11 16.82
C LYS A 27 -9.22 -23.31 15.66
N SER A 28 -7.93 -23.40 15.38
CA SER A 28 -7.43 -22.88 14.11
C SER A 28 -7.85 -23.83 13.00
N SER A 29 -8.71 -23.38 12.09
CA SER A 29 -8.95 -24.05 10.79
C SER A 29 -7.71 -24.05 9.89
N TRP A 30 -6.55 -23.64 10.42
CA TRP A 30 -5.28 -23.57 9.74
C TRP A 30 -4.73 -25.00 9.55
N PRO A 31 -4.60 -25.50 8.31
CA PRO A 31 -4.12 -26.86 8.09
C PRO A 31 -2.69 -26.99 8.59
N LYS A 32 -2.40 -28.04 9.35
CA LYS A 32 -1.02 -28.37 9.74
C LYS A 32 -0.18 -28.61 8.49
N GLY A 33 1.00 -27.99 8.40
CA GLY A 33 1.89 -28.11 7.23
C GLY A 33 1.49 -27.27 6.01
N SER A 34 0.60 -26.28 6.19
CA SER A 34 0.22 -25.33 5.13
C SER A 34 1.27 -24.24 4.86
N VAL A 35 2.32 -24.17 5.68
CA VAL A 35 3.43 -23.23 5.50
C VAL A 35 4.70 -24.04 5.29
N ASP A 36 5.38 -23.79 4.17
CA ASP A 36 6.71 -24.32 3.91
C ASP A 36 7.76 -23.34 4.45
N PHE A 37 8.17 -23.52 5.71
CA PHE A 37 9.20 -22.67 6.34
C PHE A 37 10.60 -22.76 5.70
N ALA A 38 10.80 -23.58 4.66
CA ALA A 38 12.00 -23.47 3.84
C ALA A 38 11.92 -22.30 2.83
N ARG A 39 10.71 -21.85 2.49
CA ARG A 39 10.43 -20.86 1.43
C ARG A 39 9.52 -19.73 1.85
N GLU A 40 8.86 -19.87 2.99
CA GLU A 40 7.80 -18.99 3.43
C GLU A 40 8.03 -18.53 4.86
N THR A 41 7.62 -17.29 5.12
CA THR A 41 7.67 -16.65 6.44
C THR A 41 6.26 -16.21 6.79
N VAL A 42 5.88 -16.36 8.05
CA VAL A 42 4.58 -15.90 8.52
C VAL A 42 4.73 -14.54 9.20
N LEU A 43 3.87 -13.60 8.83
CA LEU A 43 3.80 -12.27 9.42
C LEU A 43 2.48 -12.17 10.18
N ALA A 44 2.54 -11.72 11.44
CA ALA A 44 1.35 -11.56 12.27
C ALA A 44 1.32 -10.19 12.91
N VAL A 45 0.13 -9.59 12.93
CA VAL A 45 -0.16 -8.38 13.70
C VAL A 45 -1.36 -8.67 14.58
N ALA A 46 -1.23 -8.39 15.88
CA ALA A 46 -2.31 -8.53 16.84
C ALA A 46 -2.43 -7.27 17.71
N THR A 47 -3.66 -6.84 17.98
CA THR A 47 -3.91 -5.59 18.72
C THR A 47 -4.21 -5.79 20.19
N GLY A 48 -4.17 -7.05 20.67
CA GLY A 48 -4.56 -7.38 22.04
C GLY A 48 -6.06 -7.23 22.26
N GLN A 49 -6.47 -6.98 23.51
CA GLN A 49 -7.87 -6.83 23.85
C GLN A 49 -8.31 -5.37 23.71
N LEU A 50 -9.31 -5.13 22.86
CA LEU A 50 -9.83 -3.79 22.59
C LEU A 50 -11.29 -3.64 23.08
N PRO A 51 -11.73 -2.41 23.42
CA PRO A 51 -13.04 -2.16 24.03
C PRO A 51 -14.23 -2.27 23.06
N CYS A 52 -14.00 -2.24 21.75
CA CYS A 52 -15.05 -2.30 20.72
C CYS A 52 -14.71 -3.32 19.63
N GLY A 53 -15.62 -3.56 18.69
CA GLY A 53 -15.33 -4.37 17.51
C GLY A 53 -14.20 -3.71 16.71
N ASN A 54 -13.09 -4.42 16.56
CA ASN A 54 -11.94 -3.95 15.80
C ASN A 54 -11.51 -5.02 14.81
N ARG A 55 -10.89 -4.59 13.72
CA ARG A 55 -10.19 -5.47 12.78
C ARG A 55 -8.78 -4.97 12.63
N VAL A 56 -7.82 -5.88 12.65
CA VAL A 56 -6.46 -5.59 12.21
C VAL A 56 -6.26 -6.21 10.84
N ARG A 57 -5.51 -5.53 9.97
CA ARG A 57 -5.18 -6.01 8.63
C ARG A 57 -3.78 -5.58 8.26
N ILE A 58 -2.99 -6.53 7.77
CA ILE A 58 -1.74 -6.24 7.05
C ILE A 58 -2.17 -5.80 5.66
N GLU A 59 -1.84 -4.56 5.31
CA GLU A 59 -2.19 -3.95 4.02
C GLU A 59 -1.09 -4.18 2.99
N ASP A 60 0.18 -4.16 3.42
CA ASP A 60 1.30 -4.27 2.49
C ASP A 60 2.53 -4.93 3.12
N ILE A 61 3.31 -5.61 2.28
CA ILE A 61 4.58 -6.25 2.63
C ILE A 61 5.59 -5.89 1.53
N GLN A 62 6.58 -5.06 1.87
CA GLN A 62 7.61 -4.60 0.94
C GLN A 62 8.99 -5.07 1.40
N GLN A 63 9.86 -5.42 0.44
CA GLN A 63 11.28 -5.57 0.71
C GLN A 63 11.95 -4.19 0.63
N ALA A 64 12.16 -3.55 1.77
CA ALA A 64 12.72 -2.20 1.86
C ALA A 64 14.22 -2.18 1.52
N ALA A 65 14.92 -3.28 1.80
CA ALA A 65 16.29 -3.54 1.38
C ALA A 65 16.53 -5.06 1.38
N ALA A 66 17.69 -5.52 0.90
CA ALA A 66 18.07 -6.93 1.00
C ALA A 66 17.94 -7.41 2.46
N GLY A 67 17.03 -8.36 2.67
CA GLY A 67 16.68 -8.91 3.97
C GLY A 67 16.04 -7.97 5.00
N LYS A 68 15.60 -6.78 4.60
CA LYS A 68 14.74 -5.91 5.42
C LYS A 68 13.32 -5.90 4.85
N LEU A 69 12.36 -6.31 5.67
CA LEU A 69 10.94 -6.18 5.35
C LEU A 69 10.32 -4.95 6.00
N LYS A 70 9.40 -4.31 5.29
CA LYS A 70 8.49 -3.30 5.81
C LYS A 70 7.07 -3.82 5.68
N VAL A 71 6.37 -3.94 6.79
CA VAL A 71 5.02 -4.50 6.89
C VAL A 71 4.09 -3.41 7.36
N SER A 72 3.21 -2.96 6.47
CA SER A 72 2.25 -1.91 6.79
C SER A 72 0.93 -2.55 7.21
N TYR A 73 0.35 -2.08 8.32
CA TYR A 73 -0.89 -2.65 8.85
C TYR A 73 -1.83 -1.58 9.39
N ARG A 74 -3.12 -1.86 9.42
CA ARG A 74 -4.20 -0.95 9.85
C ARG A 74 -5.05 -1.61 10.94
N THR A 75 -5.64 -0.81 11.84
CA THR A 75 -6.57 -1.27 12.89
C THR A 75 -7.94 -0.57 12.79
N GLU A 76 -8.82 -1.05 11.93
CA GLU A 76 -10.13 -0.44 11.77
C GLU A 76 -11.04 -0.67 12.98
N GLN A 77 -11.50 0.41 13.60
CA GLN A 77 -12.54 0.37 14.62
C GLN A 77 -13.93 0.39 13.97
N TYR A 78 -14.76 -0.60 14.30
CA TYR A 78 -16.17 -0.59 13.93
C TYR A 78 -16.99 0.18 14.99
N PRO A 79 -18.06 0.87 14.58
CA PRO A 79 -18.94 1.61 15.49
C PRO A 79 -19.73 0.70 16.44
N ILE A 80 -19.64 -0.63 16.28
CA ILE A 80 -20.32 -1.60 17.11
C ILE A 80 -19.39 -2.04 18.24
N CYS A 81 -19.70 -1.59 19.45
CA CYS A 81 -19.07 -2.08 20.67
C CYS A 81 -19.92 -3.22 21.22
N VAL A 82 -19.57 -4.46 20.90
CA VAL A 82 -20.23 -5.63 21.48
C VAL A 82 -19.71 -5.80 22.90
N THR A 83 -20.57 -5.68 23.90
CA THR A 83 -20.24 -5.94 25.30
C THR A 83 -19.95 -7.44 25.49
N GLY A 84 -18.69 -7.84 25.31
CA GLY A 84 -18.22 -9.22 25.45
C GLY A 84 -16.71 -9.32 25.27
N GLN A 85 -16.09 -10.39 25.81
CA GLN A 85 -14.65 -10.66 25.83
C GLN A 85 -13.95 -10.85 24.45
N PHE A 86 -14.50 -10.37 23.34
CA PHE A 86 -14.30 -11.04 22.05
C PHE A 86 -13.83 -10.21 20.85
N SER A 87 -13.20 -9.04 21.01
CA SER A 87 -12.36 -8.52 19.93
C SER A 87 -10.88 -8.65 20.34
N ARG A 88 -10.26 -9.71 19.81
CA ARG A 88 -8.81 -9.91 19.84
C ARG A 88 -8.34 -10.07 18.41
N PRO A 89 -8.33 -8.99 17.62
CA PRO A 89 -8.00 -9.04 16.22
C PRO A 89 -6.56 -9.52 16.06
N VAL A 90 -6.38 -10.56 15.27
CA VAL A 90 -5.09 -10.98 14.75
C VAL A 90 -5.23 -11.18 13.24
N HIS A 91 -4.28 -10.66 12.48
CA HIS A 91 -4.16 -10.91 11.06
C HIS A 91 -2.84 -11.61 10.80
N ILE A 92 -2.91 -12.75 10.13
CA ILE A 92 -1.78 -13.62 9.83
C ILE A 92 -1.69 -13.73 8.32
N VAL A 93 -0.51 -13.48 7.77
CA VAL A 93 -0.22 -13.59 6.33
C VAL A 93 0.98 -14.50 6.15
N VAL A 94 0.89 -15.42 5.19
CA VAL A 94 2.03 -16.19 4.70
C VAL A 94 2.66 -15.41 3.56
N ALA A 95 3.93 -15.06 3.69
CA ALA A 95 4.71 -14.41 2.64
C ALA A 95 5.65 -15.43 2.00
N GLY A 96 5.71 -15.45 0.66
CA GLY A 96 6.62 -16.28 -0.13
C GLY A 96 8.07 -15.80 -0.07
N LEU A 97 8.62 -15.73 1.14
CA LEU A 97 9.97 -15.28 1.47
C LEU A 97 10.58 -16.26 2.47
N ALA A 98 11.78 -16.75 2.19
CA ALA A 98 12.41 -17.74 3.06
C ALA A 98 12.82 -17.10 4.41
N PRO A 99 12.64 -17.78 5.56
CA PRO A 99 12.91 -17.20 6.88
C PRO A 99 14.34 -16.71 7.13
N ASN A 100 15.31 -17.31 6.44
CA ASN A 100 16.72 -16.92 6.44
C ASN A 100 17.00 -15.64 5.63
N GLU A 101 16.12 -15.28 4.70
CA GLU A 101 16.22 -14.05 3.93
C GLU A 101 15.74 -12.85 4.76
N VAL A 102 14.84 -13.04 5.74
CA VAL A 102 14.33 -11.95 6.59
C VAL A 102 15.28 -11.69 7.76
N GLN A 103 16.16 -10.70 7.64
CA GLN A 103 17.09 -10.32 8.71
C GLN A 103 16.45 -9.34 9.69
N THR A 104 15.73 -8.34 9.16
CA THR A 104 15.05 -7.32 9.96
C THR A 104 13.66 -7.06 9.41
N SER A 105 12.73 -6.67 10.29
CA SER A 105 11.37 -6.31 9.92
C SER A 105 10.94 -5.06 10.66
N GLU A 106 10.34 -4.15 9.93
CA GLU A 106 9.74 -2.92 10.44
C GLU A 106 8.23 -2.99 10.22
N PHE A 107 7.46 -2.92 11.31
CA PHE A 107 6.01 -2.88 11.23
C PHE A 107 5.54 -1.46 11.42
N VAL A 108 4.77 -0.97 10.45
CA VAL A 108 4.29 0.42 10.42
C VAL A 108 2.78 0.43 10.54
N ALA A 109 2.30 1.02 11.63
CA ALA A 109 0.87 1.24 11.84
C ALA A 109 0.38 2.38 10.93
N LEU A 110 -0.58 2.07 10.08
CA LEU A 110 -1.30 3.02 9.24
C LEU A 110 -2.43 3.62 10.08
N ALA A 111 -2.64 4.94 9.97
CA ALA A 111 -3.72 5.60 10.71
C ALA A 111 -5.10 5.17 10.22
N ASP A 112 -6.02 5.03 11.19
CA ASP A 112 -7.38 4.53 10.97
C ASP A 112 -8.42 5.59 10.58
N SER A 113 -8.11 6.90 10.61
CA SER A 113 -9.20 7.89 10.48
C SER A 113 -8.88 9.32 10.01
N SER A 114 -7.63 9.78 9.96
CA SER A 114 -7.29 11.07 9.35
C SER A 114 -7.19 10.90 7.85
N ASN A 115 -8.34 10.69 7.21
CA ASN A 115 -8.47 10.79 5.76
C ASN A 115 -7.93 12.16 5.36
N VAL A 116 -6.80 12.15 4.67
CA VAL A 116 -6.23 13.36 4.12
C VAL A 116 -7.09 13.74 2.95
N TYR A 117 -7.65 14.94 2.98
CA TYR A 117 -8.39 15.43 1.82
C TYR A 117 -7.42 15.53 0.64
N LEU A 118 -7.84 14.95 -0.49
CA LEU A 118 -7.07 14.96 -1.72
C LEU A 118 -7.88 15.62 -2.82
N SER A 119 -7.19 16.30 -3.72
CA SER A 119 -7.76 16.86 -4.94
C SER A 119 -6.85 16.52 -6.11
N THR A 120 -7.39 15.96 -7.18
CA THR A 120 -6.63 15.70 -8.39
C THR A 120 -6.14 17.02 -8.98
N LEU A 121 -4.82 17.13 -9.13
CA LEU A 121 -4.18 18.21 -9.89
C LEU A 121 -4.13 17.84 -11.36
N ASP A 122 -3.79 16.58 -11.65
CA ASP A 122 -3.72 16.06 -13.01
C ASP A 122 -3.74 14.53 -12.99
N ILE A 123 -4.26 13.93 -14.06
CA ILE A 123 -4.35 12.49 -14.23
C ILE A 123 -4.36 12.19 -15.73
N GLY A 124 -3.61 11.18 -16.14
CA GLY A 124 -3.58 10.84 -17.55
C GLY A 124 -2.64 9.70 -17.89
N SER A 125 -2.48 9.49 -19.20
CA SER A 125 -1.69 8.40 -19.78
C SER A 125 -0.33 8.86 -20.33
N SER A 126 0.02 10.15 -20.22
CA SER A 126 1.20 10.73 -20.89
C SER A 126 1.95 11.73 -20.00
N SER A 127 2.64 11.24 -18.96
CA SER A 127 3.43 12.08 -18.05
C SER A 127 4.83 12.45 -18.54
N GLY A 128 5.35 11.93 -19.64
CA GLY A 128 6.77 12.10 -19.98
C GLY A 128 7.75 11.32 -19.09
N ILE A 129 7.31 10.80 -17.93
CA ILE A 129 8.11 10.01 -17.00
C ILE A 129 8.13 8.55 -17.46
N THR A 130 9.28 8.12 -17.98
CA THR A 130 9.45 6.79 -18.59
C THR A 130 9.72 5.67 -17.60
N THR A 131 10.17 6.00 -16.38
CA THR A 131 10.51 5.04 -15.33
C THR A 131 9.50 5.15 -14.20
N ALA A 132 8.95 4.02 -13.77
CA ALA A 132 7.99 3.99 -12.68
C ALA A 132 8.60 4.62 -11.41
N GLN A 133 7.87 5.54 -10.79
CA GLN A 133 8.29 6.19 -9.56
C GLN A 133 7.08 6.76 -8.82
N ASN A 134 7.21 6.82 -7.50
CA ASN A 134 6.26 7.50 -6.64
C ASN A 134 6.96 8.66 -5.95
N ARG A 135 6.27 9.79 -5.76
CA ARG A 135 6.86 10.98 -5.17
C ARG A 135 5.91 11.64 -4.19
N LEU A 136 6.47 11.97 -3.02
CA LEU A 136 5.95 13.03 -2.16
C LEU A 136 6.77 14.29 -2.45
N ILE A 137 6.09 15.39 -2.72
CA ILE A 137 6.68 16.69 -3.00
C ILE A 137 6.20 17.67 -1.93
N THR A 138 7.17 18.28 -1.27
CA THR A 138 6.99 19.06 -0.05
C THR A 138 7.35 20.53 -0.22
N ASP A 139 7.77 20.94 -1.42
CA ASP A 139 8.19 22.30 -1.70
C ASP A 139 7.94 22.70 -3.15
N GLN A 140 7.87 24.02 -3.36
CA GLN A 140 7.59 24.63 -4.66
C GLN A 140 8.67 24.33 -5.72
N ALA A 141 9.94 24.26 -5.33
CA ALA A 141 11.04 24.08 -6.28
C ALA A 141 11.03 22.65 -6.83
N SER A 142 10.88 21.65 -5.96
CA SER A 142 10.72 20.25 -6.33
C SER A 142 9.50 20.03 -7.22
N PHE A 143 8.40 20.74 -6.94
CA PHE A 143 7.21 20.65 -7.79
C PHE A 143 7.45 21.24 -9.18
N ALA A 144 8.08 22.41 -9.27
CA ALA A 144 8.44 23.02 -10.55
C ALA A 144 9.37 22.10 -11.36
N THR A 145 10.35 21.45 -10.74
CA THR A 145 11.23 20.47 -11.40
C THR A 145 10.46 19.25 -11.91
N LEU A 146 9.54 18.70 -11.10
CA LEU A 146 8.66 17.62 -11.56
C LEU A 146 7.89 18.07 -12.79
N LEU A 147 7.24 19.24 -12.74
CA LEU A 147 6.42 19.76 -13.81
C LEU A 147 7.23 19.94 -15.12
N GLN A 148 8.48 20.39 -15.06
CA GLN A 148 9.33 20.45 -16.26
C GLN A 148 9.50 19.10 -16.96
N THR A 149 9.66 18.02 -16.18
CA THR A 149 9.78 16.66 -16.73
C THR A 149 8.43 16.13 -17.20
N HIS A 150 7.40 16.37 -16.38
CA HIS A 150 6.04 15.93 -16.60
C HIS A 150 5.44 16.51 -17.90
N LEU A 151 5.72 17.79 -18.12
CA LEU A 151 5.11 18.60 -19.17
C LEU A 151 5.89 18.56 -20.49
N ALA A 152 7.14 18.08 -20.50
CA ALA A 152 7.97 18.00 -21.70
C ALA A 152 7.37 17.13 -22.81
N ARG A 153 6.41 16.26 -22.49
CA ARG A 153 5.73 15.36 -23.44
C ARG A 153 4.20 15.37 -23.40
N SER A 154 3.57 16.00 -22.41
CA SER A 154 2.11 15.94 -22.22
C SER A 154 1.30 16.81 -23.20
N GLY A 155 1.95 17.60 -24.06
CA GLY A 155 1.27 18.43 -25.07
C GLY A 155 0.59 19.70 -24.53
N GLY A 156 0.77 20.02 -23.24
CA GLY A 156 0.26 21.25 -22.64
C GLY A 156 0.25 21.21 -21.12
N ILE A 157 0.28 22.41 -20.50
CA ILE A 157 0.21 22.61 -19.06
C ILE A 157 -1.26 22.61 -18.65
N SER A 158 -1.72 21.59 -17.93
CA SER A 158 -3.02 21.62 -17.23
C SER A 158 -2.91 22.02 -15.76
N ILE A 159 -1.69 22.20 -15.23
CA ILE A 159 -1.44 22.46 -13.81
C ILE A 159 -0.72 23.80 -13.64
N ASP A 160 -1.34 24.73 -12.93
CA ASP A 160 -0.65 25.92 -12.45
C ASP A 160 0.27 25.55 -11.27
N PRO A 161 1.60 25.73 -11.37
CA PRO A 161 2.52 25.46 -10.27
C PRO A 161 2.18 26.24 -8.99
N ALA A 162 1.53 27.41 -9.10
CA ALA A 162 1.14 28.24 -7.95
C ALA A 162 -0.17 27.81 -7.29
N SER A 163 -0.85 26.76 -7.81
CA SER A 163 -2.12 26.26 -7.27
C SER A 163 -2.00 25.45 -5.96
N VAL A 164 -0.77 25.22 -5.49
CA VAL A 164 -0.47 24.46 -4.27
C VAL A 164 0.18 25.37 -3.24
N ASP A 165 -0.42 25.46 -2.06
CA ASP A 165 0.17 26.15 -0.92
C ASP A 165 0.99 25.18 -0.07
N PHE A 166 2.31 25.12 -0.31
CA PHE A 166 3.21 24.23 0.43
C PHE A 166 3.38 24.57 1.92
N SER A 167 2.73 25.62 2.44
CA SER A 167 2.65 25.83 3.90
C SER A 167 1.62 24.90 4.56
N THR A 168 0.61 24.46 3.81
CA THR A 168 -0.52 23.66 4.31
C THR A 168 -0.72 22.36 3.53
N GLN A 169 -0.11 22.22 2.36
CA GLN A 169 -0.36 21.14 1.42
C GLN A 169 0.92 20.49 0.92
N SER A 170 0.80 19.25 0.49
CA SER A 170 1.86 18.50 -0.20
C SER A 170 1.32 17.96 -1.51
N VAL A 171 2.20 17.62 -2.46
CA VAL A 171 1.79 16.95 -3.71
C VAL A 171 2.23 15.50 -3.66
N VAL A 172 1.33 14.60 -4.01
CA VAL A 172 1.61 13.17 -4.12
C VAL A 172 1.42 12.74 -5.57
N GLY A 173 2.43 12.09 -6.12
CA GLY A 173 2.43 11.60 -7.49
C GLY A 173 2.72 10.11 -7.55
N VAL A 174 1.92 9.38 -8.32
CA VAL A 174 2.18 7.99 -8.72
C VAL A 174 2.37 7.97 -10.22
N PHE A 175 3.51 7.46 -10.67
CA PHE A 175 3.88 7.34 -12.09
C PHE A 175 4.22 5.89 -12.39
N LEU A 176 3.51 5.28 -13.35
CA LEU A 176 3.71 3.87 -13.69
C LEU A 176 4.86 3.65 -14.69
N GLY A 177 5.45 4.73 -15.21
CA GLY A 177 6.49 4.64 -16.24
C GLY A 177 5.92 4.15 -17.58
N ASN A 178 6.80 3.74 -18.49
CA ASN A 178 6.40 3.16 -19.78
C ASN A 178 5.58 1.87 -19.55
N THR A 179 4.37 1.82 -20.09
CA THR A 179 3.51 0.62 -20.12
C THR A 179 3.29 0.18 -21.57
N PRO A 180 4.19 -0.65 -22.15
CA PRO A 180 4.06 -1.14 -23.52
C PRO A 180 2.95 -2.19 -23.62
N GLY A 181 2.15 -2.14 -24.69
CA GLY A 181 1.23 -3.23 -25.03
C GLY A 181 -0.03 -3.32 -24.16
N THR A 182 -0.20 -2.45 -23.16
CA THR A 182 -1.39 -2.43 -22.30
C THR A 182 -2.36 -1.35 -22.80
N PRO A 183 -3.57 -1.68 -23.25
CA PRO A 183 -4.54 -0.66 -23.64
C PRO A 183 -4.89 0.20 -22.42
N SER A 184 -4.74 1.52 -22.58
CA SER A 184 -5.21 2.59 -21.70
C SER A 184 -5.19 2.27 -20.20
N VAL A 185 -4.00 2.20 -19.61
CA VAL A 185 -3.84 2.13 -18.15
C VAL A 185 -3.80 3.56 -17.59
N ALA A 186 -4.46 3.79 -16.45
CA ALA A 186 -4.29 4.98 -15.63
C ALA A 186 -3.78 4.60 -14.24
N ALA A 187 -2.97 5.47 -13.63
CA ALA A 187 -2.76 5.39 -12.19
C ALA A 187 -3.96 6.02 -11.49
N ASN A 188 -4.41 5.45 -10.38
CA ASN A 188 -5.47 6.04 -9.56
C ASN A 188 -5.05 6.04 -8.10
N ILE A 189 -4.71 7.20 -7.55
CA ILE A 189 -4.55 7.40 -6.11
C ILE A 189 -5.95 7.45 -5.51
N GLU A 190 -6.28 6.44 -4.70
CA GLU A 190 -7.63 6.27 -4.16
C GLU A 190 -7.78 6.91 -2.78
N TYR A 191 -6.68 6.94 -2.03
CA TYR A 191 -6.74 7.18 -0.61
C TYR A 191 -5.41 7.64 -0.04
N LEU A 192 -5.48 8.66 0.83
CA LEU A 192 -4.37 9.11 1.67
C LEU A 192 -4.78 9.11 3.14
N SER A 193 -3.87 8.69 4.02
CA SER A 193 -4.02 8.77 5.47
C SER A 193 -2.72 9.17 6.12
N LEU A 194 -2.78 10.06 7.11
CA LEU A 194 -1.62 10.48 7.88
C LEU A 194 -1.71 9.97 9.31
N SER A 195 -0.73 9.20 9.77
CA SER A 195 -0.66 8.74 11.16
C SER A 195 -0.27 9.85 12.13
N SER A 196 -0.62 9.68 13.40
CA SER A 196 -0.17 10.56 14.49
C SER A 196 1.35 10.61 14.62
N GLU A 197 2.05 9.59 14.13
CA GLU A 197 3.51 9.52 14.12
C GLU A 197 4.13 10.29 12.94
N GLY A 198 3.31 10.68 11.95
CA GLY A 198 3.73 11.40 10.75
C GLY A 198 3.96 10.49 9.54
N VAL A 199 3.37 9.29 9.50
CA VAL A 199 3.46 8.38 8.35
C VAL A 199 2.30 8.68 7.39
N LEU A 200 2.61 9.17 6.18
CA LEU A 200 1.65 9.35 5.11
C LEU A 200 1.52 8.06 4.29
N TYR A 201 0.39 7.38 4.42
CA TYR A 201 0.03 6.23 3.60
C TYR A 201 -0.69 6.68 2.33
N VAL A 202 -0.23 6.19 1.19
CA VAL A 202 -0.80 6.44 -0.13
C VAL A 202 -1.22 5.11 -0.72
N ARG A 203 -2.53 4.91 -0.92
CA ARG A 203 -3.05 3.78 -1.69
C ARG A 203 -3.36 4.22 -3.10
N ALA A 204 -2.80 3.51 -4.06
CA ALA A 204 -3.09 3.69 -5.46
C ALA A 204 -3.25 2.34 -6.16
N LYS A 205 -3.86 2.36 -7.34
CA LYS A 205 -3.99 1.19 -8.20
C LYS A 205 -3.81 1.56 -9.66
N ALA A 206 -3.27 0.64 -10.45
CA ALA A 206 -3.31 0.74 -11.90
C ALA A 206 -4.66 0.24 -12.43
N VAL A 207 -5.42 1.08 -13.13
CA VAL A 207 -6.74 0.74 -13.69
C VAL A 207 -6.73 0.73 -15.20
N THR A 208 -7.42 -0.24 -15.81
CA THR A 208 -7.77 -0.18 -17.23
C THR A 208 -8.89 0.85 -17.42
N THR A 209 -8.65 1.86 -18.26
CA THR A 209 -9.64 2.92 -18.58
C THR A 209 -10.34 2.69 -19.91
N SER A 210 -9.87 1.75 -20.73
CA SER A 210 -10.56 1.31 -21.94
C SER A 210 -10.07 -0.07 -22.39
N ASN A 211 -11.01 -0.91 -22.85
CA ASN A 211 -10.73 -2.22 -23.45
C ASN A 211 -10.47 -2.13 -24.97
N ALA A 212 -10.42 -0.93 -25.53
CA ALA A 212 -10.23 -0.75 -26.96
C ALA A 212 -8.80 -1.17 -27.37
N SER A 213 -8.70 -2.00 -28.42
CA SER A 213 -7.47 -2.36 -29.11
C SER A 213 -6.86 -1.13 -29.78
N ALA A 214 -6.18 -0.27 -29.02
CA ALA A 214 -5.45 0.85 -29.58
C ALA A 214 -4.18 0.32 -30.28
N ALA A 215 -3.92 0.78 -31.51
CA ALA A 215 -2.62 0.65 -32.15
C ALA A 215 -1.56 1.26 -31.19
N THR A 216 -0.73 0.41 -30.59
CA THR A 216 -0.06 0.61 -29.29
C THR A 216 0.81 1.87 -29.19
N PRO A 217 0.35 2.96 -28.54
CA PRO A 217 1.28 3.96 -28.04
C PRO A 217 1.89 3.45 -26.73
N VAL A 218 3.20 3.65 -26.52
CA VAL A 218 3.80 3.53 -25.19
C VAL A 218 3.22 4.66 -24.34
N THR A 219 2.37 4.31 -23.37
CA THR A 219 1.81 5.27 -22.42
C THR A 219 2.69 5.37 -21.18
N GLN A 220 2.58 6.48 -20.47
CA GLN A 220 3.23 6.79 -19.19
C GLN A 220 2.18 7.25 -18.18
N PRO A 221 1.36 6.31 -17.66
CA PRO A 221 0.24 6.64 -16.79
C PRO A 221 0.66 7.28 -15.49
N PHE A 222 -0.14 8.23 -15.02
CA PHE A 222 0.13 8.96 -13.79
C PHE A 222 -1.14 9.51 -13.14
N HIS A 223 -1.01 9.84 -11.85
CA HIS A 223 -1.98 10.63 -11.10
C HIS A 223 -1.22 11.51 -10.12
N LEU A 224 -1.46 12.81 -10.21
CA LEU A 224 -0.97 13.82 -9.29
C LEU A 224 -2.13 14.37 -8.47
N VAL A 225 -2.00 14.31 -7.16
CA VAL A 225 -2.98 14.88 -6.23
C VAL A 225 -2.30 15.90 -5.34
N ARG A 226 -3.04 16.94 -4.99
CA ARG A 226 -2.76 17.79 -3.84
C ARG A 226 -3.36 17.12 -2.61
N ALA A 227 -2.58 17.02 -1.56
CA ALA A 227 -2.95 16.48 -0.27
C ALA A 227 -2.98 17.61 0.75
N ASP A 228 -4.07 17.73 1.51
CA ASP A 228 -4.21 18.71 2.60
C ASP A 228 -3.43 18.25 3.84
N VAL A 229 -2.11 18.14 3.66
CA VAL A 229 -1.13 17.80 4.67
C VAL A 229 0.07 18.72 4.51
N ALA A 230 0.37 19.46 5.58
CA ALA A 230 1.55 20.31 5.61
C ALA A 230 2.82 19.45 5.50
N PRO A 231 3.81 19.86 4.70
CA PRO A 231 5.05 19.11 4.52
C PRO A 231 5.74 18.67 5.82
N GLY A 232 5.77 19.54 6.83
CA GLY A 232 6.40 19.25 8.12
C GLY A 232 5.68 18.20 8.97
N ALA A 233 4.44 17.84 8.61
CA ALA A 233 3.68 16.79 9.29
C ALA A 233 4.05 15.38 8.80
N VAL A 234 4.70 15.26 7.63
CA VAL A 234 5.11 13.98 7.06
C VAL A 234 6.56 13.69 7.40
N LYS A 235 6.79 12.66 8.22
CA LYS A 235 8.11 12.13 8.54
C LYS A 235 8.50 10.97 7.64
N GLU A 236 7.50 10.23 7.17
CA GLU A 236 7.68 9.08 6.30
C GLU A 236 6.49 8.95 5.34
N VAL A 237 6.74 8.46 4.12
CA VAL A 237 5.68 8.13 3.16
C VAL A 237 5.73 6.65 2.79
N VAL A 238 4.56 6.03 2.73
CA VAL A 238 4.37 4.63 2.33
C VAL A 238 3.47 4.61 1.10
N PHE A 239 4.02 4.18 -0.03
CA PHE A 239 3.23 3.97 -1.25
C PHE A 239 2.85 2.51 -1.37
N HIS A 240 1.56 2.22 -1.32
CA HIS A 240 0.99 0.95 -1.73
C HIS A 240 0.35 1.14 -3.11
N VAL A 241 1.00 0.63 -4.15
CA VAL A 241 0.51 0.71 -5.53
C VAL A 241 0.16 -0.69 -5.99
N GLU A 242 -1.14 -0.99 -6.06
CA GLU A 242 -1.61 -2.27 -6.59
C GLU A 242 -1.26 -2.36 -8.10
N PRO A 243 -0.49 -3.38 -8.52
CA PRO A 243 -0.09 -3.52 -9.91
C PRO A 243 -1.29 -3.86 -10.79
N HIS A 244 -1.17 -3.54 -12.08
CA HIS A 244 -2.16 -3.97 -13.07
C HIS A 244 -2.09 -5.50 -13.18
N VAL A 245 -3.16 -6.18 -12.76
CA VAL A 245 -3.31 -7.60 -13.05
C VAL A 245 -3.88 -7.69 -14.46
N ALA A 246 -3.03 -8.05 -15.43
CA ALA A 246 -3.54 -8.50 -16.72
C ALA A 246 -4.43 -9.71 -16.42
N THR A 247 -5.74 -9.58 -16.64
CA THR A 247 -6.64 -10.73 -16.70
C THR A 247 -6.10 -11.62 -17.81
N ALA A 248 -5.34 -12.64 -17.44
CA ALA A 248 -5.07 -13.74 -18.33
C ALA A 248 -6.45 -14.33 -18.65
N GLU A 249 -6.92 -14.10 -19.87
CA GLU A 249 -7.99 -14.93 -20.42
C GLU A 249 -7.51 -16.37 -20.25
N LEU A 250 -8.16 -17.10 -19.36
CA LEU A 250 -8.22 -18.55 -19.42
C LEU A 250 -8.81 -18.86 -20.80
N LEU A 251 -7.93 -18.96 -21.80
CA LEU A 251 -8.22 -19.68 -23.04
C LEU A 251 -8.49 -21.10 -22.60
N THR A 252 -9.77 -21.39 -22.36
CA THR A 252 -10.31 -22.73 -22.28
C THR A 252 -9.96 -23.42 -23.58
N GLY A 253 -8.83 -24.13 -23.58
CA GLY A 253 -8.49 -25.12 -24.58
C GLY A 253 -9.47 -26.28 -24.47
N GLN A 254 -10.65 -26.12 -25.04
CA GLN A 254 -11.38 -27.24 -25.60
C GLN A 254 -10.76 -27.57 -26.95
N ARG A 255 -10.09 -28.72 -27.04
CA ARG A 255 -10.20 -29.66 -28.16
C ARG A 255 -9.78 -31.04 -27.68
#